data_AF-A0A9E2ANL5-F1
#
_entry.id   AF-A0A9E2ANL5-F1
#
_cell.length_a   1.000
_cell.length_b   1.000
_cell.length_c   1.000
_cell.angle_alpha   90.00
_cell.angle_beta   90.00
_cell.angle_gamma   90.00
#
_symmetry.space_group_name_H-M   'P 1'
#
loop_
_entity.id
_entity.type
_entity.pdbx_description
1 polymer ?
#
loop_
_entity_poly.entity_id
_entity_poly.type
_entity_poly.pdbx_seq_one_letter_code
_entity_poly.pdbx_strand_id
1 'polypeptide(L)'
;MSKHILNAPQESKADYTNGIWIVHRNDQEILKIWLSLMTGKEMIYVNDELVTQKRNITSFSTLDTFDYKGDQYDVEIKTHNLAPIKIQISIYRNGSFESTNMVVQSLSDVMMSFDIKKDIDPKDSKERMLDKYLKSAKSNLQEFDLQESMKFLDKSLALQPEFSEAYFMKACIYSLEESVDKAFEYLQLALENKLKGKKRILDDDNLAHIRIHERFESFKTQYLD
;
A
#
# COMPACT_ATOMS: atom_id res chain seq x y z
N MET A 1 8.45 8.08 -13.23
CA MET A 1 8.17 6.63 -13.34
C MET A 1 7.67 6.15 -11.99
N SER A 2 6.51 5.50 -11.89
CA SER A 2 5.94 5.13 -10.58
C SER A 2 6.83 4.09 -9.87
N LYS A 3 6.87 4.06 -8.53
CA LYS A 3 7.62 3.01 -7.81
C LYS A 3 7.12 1.59 -8.13
N HIS A 4 5.86 1.46 -8.52
CA HIS A 4 5.24 0.17 -8.82
C HIS A 4 5.79 -0.43 -10.11
N ILE A 5 5.93 0.36 -11.17
CA ILE A 5 6.36 -0.17 -12.47
C ILE A 5 7.81 -0.65 -12.46
N LEU A 6 8.66 -0.05 -11.61
CA LEU A 6 10.06 -0.46 -11.42
C LEU A 6 10.20 -1.91 -10.91
N ASN A 7 9.22 -2.37 -10.13
CA ASN A 7 9.18 -3.71 -9.56
C ASN A 7 8.11 -4.59 -10.21
N ALA A 8 7.55 -4.17 -11.36
CA ALA A 8 6.50 -4.93 -12.02
C ALA A 8 7.06 -6.28 -12.51
N PRO A 9 6.37 -7.40 -12.20
CA PRO A 9 6.81 -8.71 -12.64
C PRO A 9 6.64 -8.85 -14.16
N GLN A 10 7.36 -9.81 -14.73
CA GLN A 10 7.18 -10.17 -16.14
C GLN A 10 5.89 -10.97 -16.37
N GLU A 11 5.39 -11.69 -15.37
CA GLU A 11 4.18 -12.50 -15.50
C GLU A 11 3.14 -12.10 -14.45
N SER A 12 1.88 -12.41 -14.75
CA SER A 12 0.77 -12.18 -13.82
C SER A 12 1.02 -12.93 -12.50
N LYS A 13 0.80 -12.26 -11.36
CA LYS A 13 1.01 -12.81 -10.03
C LYS A 13 0.05 -12.15 -9.04
N ALA A 14 -0.56 -12.95 -8.17
CA ALA A 14 -1.24 -12.43 -6.98
C ALA A 14 -0.32 -12.41 -5.77
N ASP A 15 -0.31 -11.28 -5.07
CA ASP A 15 0.26 -11.11 -3.76
C ASP A 15 -0.67 -10.22 -2.92
N TYR A 16 -1.21 -10.78 -1.84
CA TYR A 16 -2.13 -10.05 -0.97
C TYR A 16 -1.52 -8.76 -0.40
N THR A 17 -0.22 -8.77 -0.13
CA THR A 17 0.48 -7.69 0.57
C THR A 17 1.09 -6.69 -0.40
N ASN A 18 1.72 -7.18 -1.48
CA ASN A 18 2.44 -6.36 -2.45
C ASN A 18 1.57 -5.96 -3.66
N GLY A 19 0.32 -6.41 -3.68
CA GLY A 19 -0.63 -6.18 -4.74
C GLY A 19 -0.58 -7.24 -5.84
N ILE A 20 -1.64 -7.28 -6.61
CA ILE A 20 -1.89 -8.26 -7.67
C ILE A 20 -1.48 -7.61 -8.99
N TRP A 21 -0.59 -8.27 -9.71
CA TRP A 21 -0.16 -7.87 -11.04
C TRP A 21 -0.80 -8.77 -12.09
N ILE A 22 -1.32 -8.15 -13.13
CA ILE A 22 -1.78 -8.83 -14.33
C ILE A 22 -1.03 -8.23 -15.51
N VAL A 23 -0.38 -9.10 -16.29
CA VAL A 23 0.41 -8.74 -17.45
C VAL A 23 -0.28 -9.30 -18.68
N HIS A 24 -0.70 -8.43 -19.58
CA HIS A 24 -1.23 -8.77 -20.88
C HIS A 24 -0.27 -8.25 -21.96
N ARG A 25 -0.09 -9.04 -23.02
CA ARG A 25 0.75 -8.70 -24.16
C ARG A 25 -0.05 -8.91 -25.42
N ASN A 26 -0.10 -7.89 -26.26
CA ASN A 26 -0.52 -8.01 -27.65
C ASN A 26 0.69 -7.76 -28.57
N ASP A 27 0.48 -7.77 -29.88
CA ASP A 27 1.56 -7.66 -30.87
C ASP A 27 2.34 -6.34 -30.80
N GLN A 28 1.79 -5.31 -30.11
CA GLN A 28 2.34 -3.96 -30.09
C GLN A 28 2.70 -3.47 -28.68
N GLU A 29 2.01 -3.97 -27.66
CA GLU A 29 1.94 -3.33 -26.35
C GLU A 29 1.90 -4.35 -25.20
N ILE A 30 2.45 -3.91 -24.08
CA ILE A 30 2.39 -4.62 -22.80
C ILE A 30 1.53 -3.81 -21.84
N LEU A 31 0.38 -4.37 -21.49
CA LEU A 31 -0.51 -3.83 -20.48
C LEU A 31 -0.15 -4.49 -19.13
N LYS A 32 0.17 -3.67 -18.13
CA LYS A 32 0.40 -4.12 -16.76
C LYS A 32 -0.63 -3.47 -15.85
N ILE A 33 -1.42 -4.29 -15.18
CA ILE A 33 -2.49 -3.84 -14.29
C ILE A 33 -2.09 -4.23 -12.88
N TRP A 34 -2.06 -3.25 -11.98
CA TRP A 34 -1.76 -3.46 -10.58
C TRP A 34 -2.98 -3.14 -9.72
N LEU A 35 -3.33 -4.07 -8.84
CA LEU A 35 -4.46 -3.95 -7.92
C LEU A 35 -3.96 -4.10 -6.48
N SER A 36 -4.34 -3.17 -5.59
CA SER A 36 -4.12 -3.31 -4.15
C SER A 36 -5.42 -3.60 -3.44
N LEU A 37 -5.54 -4.78 -2.84
CA LEU A 37 -6.68 -5.12 -1.99
C LEU A 37 -6.67 -4.37 -0.64
N MET A 38 -5.51 -3.81 -0.26
CA MET A 38 -5.35 -3.04 0.98
C MET A 38 -5.80 -1.59 0.82
N THR A 39 -5.43 -0.95 -0.29
CA THR A 39 -5.76 0.47 -0.54
C THR A 39 -6.93 0.64 -1.49
N GLY A 40 -7.33 -0.42 -2.20
CA GLY A 40 -8.34 -0.39 -3.25
C GLY A 40 -7.87 0.34 -4.52
N LYS A 41 -6.57 0.63 -4.64
CA LYS A 41 -6.02 1.27 -5.85
C LYS A 41 -5.94 0.28 -7.00
N GLU A 42 -6.23 0.80 -8.18
CA GLU A 42 -6.14 0.12 -9.47
C GLU A 42 -5.30 1.02 -10.36
N MET A 43 -4.22 0.50 -10.92
CA MET A 43 -3.36 1.25 -11.82
C MET A 43 -3.13 0.44 -13.09
N ILE A 44 -3.17 1.11 -14.24
CA ILE A 44 -2.93 0.49 -15.53
C ILE A 44 -1.77 1.20 -16.18
N TYR A 45 -0.82 0.40 -16.66
CA TYR A 45 0.35 0.84 -17.39
C TYR A 45 0.32 0.25 -18.80
N VAL A 46 0.64 1.05 -19.81
CA VAL A 46 0.89 0.57 -21.18
C VAL A 46 2.33 0.88 -21.52
N ASN A 47 3.12 -0.14 -21.85
CA ASN A 47 4.56 0.00 -22.13
C ASN A 47 5.30 0.80 -21.04
N ASP A 48 4.99 0.49 -19.77
CA ASP A 48 5.53 1.11 -18.56
C ASP A 48 5.12 2.57 -18.29
N GLU A 49 4.25 3.15 -19.12
CA GLU A 49 3.62 4.45 -18.90
C GLU A 49 2.31 4.27 -18.12
N LEU A 50 2.14 5.01 -17.01
CA LEU A 50 0.87 5.02 -16.25
C LEU A 50 -0.20 5.75 -17.06
N VAL A 51 -1.23 5.04 -17.49
CA VAL A 51 -2.34 5.61 -18.29
C VAL A 51 -3.57 5.92 -17.44
N THR A 52 -3.82 5.16 -16.37
CA THR A 52 -4.93 5.41 -15.44
C THR A 52 -4.60 4.94 -14.04
N GLN A 53 -5.16 5.64 -13.06
CA GLN A 53 -5.14 5.30 -11.64
C GLN A 53 -6.52 5.60 -11.04
N LYS A 54 -7.17 4.57 -10.50
CA LYS A 54 -8.46 4.66 -9.82
C LYS A 54 -8.37 4.06 -8.42
N ARG A 55 -9.38 4.32 -7.59
CA ARG A 55 -9.51 3.74 -6.24
C ARG A 55 -10.94 3.25 -6.04
N ASN A 56 -11.13 1.94 -6.06
CA ASN A 56 -12.43 1.27 -6.09
C ASN A 56 -12.59 0.27 -4.93
N ILE A 57 -12.62 0.79 -3.70
CA ILE A 57 -12.65 0.00 -2.45
C ILE A 57 -13.93 -0.85 -2.30
N THR A 58 -15.02 -0.52 -3.01
CA THR A 58 -16.36 -1.11 -2.81
C THR A 58 -16.89 -1.96 -3.97
N SER A 59 -16.17 -2.06 -5.08
CA SER A 59 -16.73 -2.58 -6.33
C SER A 59 -16.23 -4.00 -6.62
N PHE A 60 -17.15 -4.98 -6.62
CA PHE A 60 -16.85 -6.33 -7.10
C PHE A 60 -16.58 -6.39 -8.62
N SER A 61 -16.95 -5.34 -9.34
CA SER A 61 -16.67 -5.17 -10.76
C SER A 61 -16.33 -3.71 -11.05
N THR A 62 -15.23 -3.45 -11.75
CA THR A 62 -14.84 -2.12 -12.22
C THR A 62 -14.57 -2.17 -13.71
N LEU A 63 -14.75 -1.04 -14.38
CA LEU A 63 -14.44 -0.84 -15.79
C LEU A 63 -13.55 0.40 -15.90
N ASP A 64 -12.38 0.22 -16.50
CA ASP A 64 -11.46 1.31 -16.78
C ASP A 64 -11.28 1.51 -18.28
N THR A 65 -11.86 2.61 -18.79
CA THR A 65 -11.77 3.01 -20.20
C THR A 65 -10.74 4.12 -20.37
N PHE A 66 -9.81 3.96 -21.30
CA PHE A 66 -8.80 4.96 -21.64
C PHE A 66 -8.40 4.88 -23.11
N ASP A 67 -7.91 5.99 -23.67
CA ASP A 67 -7.38 6.02 -25.04
C ASP A 67 -5.84 5.99 -24.99
N TYR A 68 -5.22 5.20 -25.87
CA TYR A 68 -3.77 5.15 -26.01
C TYR A 68 -3.39 4.98 -27.49
N LYS A 69 -2.57 5.90 -27.99
CA LYS A 69 -2.09 5.94 -29.39
C LYS A 69 -3.18 5.81 -30.48
N GLY A 70 -4.39 6.27 -30.18
CA GLY A 70 -5.52 6.29 -31.12
C GLY A 70 -6.46 5.09 -31.00
N ASP A 71 -6.13 4.12 -30.14
CA ASP A 71 -7.03 3.03 -29.79
C ASP A 71 -7.68 3.27 -28.43
N GLN A 72 -8.95 2.88 -28.32
CA GLN A 72 -9.67 2.87 -27.06
C GLN A 72 -9.55 1.50 -26.40
N TYR A 73 -9.16 1.50 -25.14
CA TYR A 73 -9.07 0.31 -24.30
C TYR A 73 -10.17 0.31 -23.25
N ASP A 74 -10.78 -0.85 -23.05
CA ASP A 74 -11.65 -1.13 -21.91
C ASP A 74 -11.06 -2.28 -21.10
N VAL A 75 -10.76 -2.02 -19.84
CA VAL A 75 -10.24 -3.01 -18.89
C VAL A 75 -11.31 -3.27 -17.83
N GLU A 76 -11.98 -4.40 -17.96
CA GLU A 76 -12.98 -4.87 -16.99
C GLU A 76 -12.31 -5.73 -15.93
N ILE A 77 -12.43 -5.36 -14.65
CA ILE A 77 -11.89 -6.11 -13.51
C ILE A 77 -13.06 -6.66 -12.71
N LYS A 78 -13.14 -7.99 -12.57
CA LYS A 78 -14.18 -8.70 -11.83
C LYS A 78 -13.57 -9.49 -10.67
N THR A 79 -13.92 -9.12 -9.46
CA THR A 79 -13.58 -9.85 -8.24
C THR A 79 -14.68 -10.85 -7.92
N HIS A 80 -14.42 -12.14 -8.17
CA HIS A 80 -15.39 -13.22 -7.93
C HIS A 80 -15.42 -13.64 -6.46
N ASN A 81 -14.27 -13.69 -5.81
CA ASN A 81 -14.13 -14.00 -4.39
C ASN A 81 -12.80 -13.43 -3.87
N LEU A 82 -12.71 -13.17 -2.57
CA LEU A 82 -11.50 -12.72 -1.87
C LEU A 82 -10.83 -13.85 -1.06
N ALA A 83 -11.46 -15.02 -0.98
CA ALA A 83 -11.00 -16.15 -0.18
C ALA A 83 -11.51 -17.50 -0.76
N PRO A 84 -10.76 -18.19 -1.65
CA PRO A 84 -9.50 -17.75 -2.27
C PRO A 84 -9.70 -16.51 -3.15
N ILE A 85 -8.66 -15.69 -3.30
CA ILE A 85 -8.73 -14.54 -4.19
C ILE A 85 -8.92 -15.07 -5.60
N LYS A 86 -9.96 -14.61 -6.29
CA LYS A 86 -10.24 -14.91 -7.68
C LYS A 86 -10.62 -13.61 -8.39
N ILE A 87 -9.68 -13.09 -9.15
CA ILE A 87 -9.86 -11.87 -9.95
C ILE A 87 -9.76 -12.25 -11.41
N GLN A 88 -10.76 -11.84 -12.18
CA GLN A 88 -10.78 -11.93 -13.63
C GLN A 88 -10.58 -10.52 -14.20
N ILE A 89 -9.72 -10.41 -15.20
CA ILE A 89 -9.59 -9.20 -16.01
C ILE A 89 -9.92 -9.53 -17.45
N SER A 90 -10.77 -8.72 -18.07
CA SER A 90 -11.10 -8.82 -19.49
C SER A 90 -10.72 -7.51 -20.18
N ILE A 91 -10.01 -7.62 -21.30
CA ILE A 91 -9.48 -6.48 -22.04
C ILE A 91 -10.15 -6.44 -23.40
N TYR A 92 -10.62 -5.25 -23.77
CA TYR A 92 -11.18 -4.95 -25.07
C TYR A 92 -10.42 -3.79 -25.69
N ARG A 93 -10.26 -3.81 -27.01
CA ARG A 93 -9.67 -2.74 -27.82
C ARG A 93 -10.64 -2.37 -28.92
N ASN A 94 -10.98 -1.09 -29.01
CA ASN A 94 -11.96 -0.55 -29.96
C ASN A 94 -13.29 -1.35 -29.94
N GLY A 95 -13.76 -1.70 -28.74
CA GLY A 95 -14.95 -2.50 -28.52
C GLY A 95 -14.83 -4.00 -28.85
N SER A 96 -13.69 -4.47 -29.35
CA SER A 96 -13.43 -5.87 -29.66
C SER A 96 -12.72 -6.57 -28.50
N PHE A 97 -13.17 -7.76 -28.13
CA PHE A 97 -12.52 -8.56 -27.07
C PHE A 97 -11.14 -9.03 -27.49
N GLU A 98 -10.12 -8.75 -26.68
CA GLU A 98 -8.75 -9.23 -26.92
C GLU A 98 -8.40 -10.43 -26.04
N SER A 99 -8.67 -10.33 -24.73
CA SER A 99 -8.28 -11.39 -23.80
C SER A 99 -9.05 -11.39 -22.49
N THR A 100 -8.99 -12.53 -21.81
CA THR A 100 -9.38 -12.65 -20.41
C THR A 100 -8.29 -13.39 -19.64
N ASN A 101 -7.88 -12.81 -18.51
CA ASN A 101 -6.90 -13.39 -17.61
C ASN A 101 -7.55 -13.59 -16.25
N MET A 102 -7.17 -14.67 -15.56
CA MET A 102 -7.67 -14.95 -14.23
C MET A 102 -6.50 -15.22 -13.31
N VAL A 103 -6.46 -14.50 -12.20
CA VAL A 103 -5.48 -14.72 -11.14
C VAL A 103 -6.21 -15.30 -9.94
N VAL A 104 -5.70 -16.44 -9.47
CA VAL A 104 -6.21 -17.14 -8.30
C VAL A 104 -5.09 -17.28 -7.28
N GLN A 105 -5.38 -16.94 -6.02
CA GLN A 105 -4.48 -17.22 -4.90
C GLN A 105 -5.23 -17.98 -3.82
N SER A 106 -4.71 -19.15 -3.44
CA SER A 106 -5.41 -20.04 -2.52
C SER A 106 -5.44 -19.46 -1.10
N LEU A 107 -6.50 -19.77 -0.35
CA LEU A 107 -6.60 -19.44 1.08
C LEU A 107 -5.46 -20.08 1.90
N SER A 108 -4.97 -21.26 1.51
CA SER A 108 -3.83 -21.92 2.17
C SER A 108 -2.53 -21.14 2.02
N ASP A 109 -2.28 -20.50 0.88
CA ASP A 109 -1.07 -19.68 0.67
C ASP A 109 -1.12 -18.41 1.54
N VAL A 110 -2.31 -17.81 1.62
CA VAL A 110 -2.57 -16.65 2.51
C VAL A 110 -2.48 -17.09 3.98
N MET A 111 -3.10 -18.20 4.37
CA MET A 111 -3.08 -18.71 5.75
C MET A 111 -1.69 -19.15 6.21
N MET A 112 -0.85 -19.72 5.34
CA MET A 112 0.57 -20.01 5.66
C MET A 112 1.37 -18.73 5.92
N SER A 113 1.00 -17.60 5.33
CA SER A 113 1.62 -16.30 5.64
C SER A 113 1.11 -15.64 6.93
N PHE A 114 -0.02 -16.10 7.48
CA PHE A 114 -0.70 -15.45 8.61
C PHE A 114 -0.88 -16.33 9.87
N ASP A 115 -0.55 -17.62 9.83
CA ASP A 115 -0.50 -18.52 11.00
C ASP A 115 -1.78 -18.51 11.88
N ILE A 116 -2.97 -18.50 11.25
CA ILE A 116 -4.26 -18.36 11.96
C ILE A 116 -4.92 -19.73 12.14
N LYS A 117 -4.69 -20.36 13.29
CA LYS A 117 -5.61 -21.33 13.90
C LYS A 117 -5.79 -20.98 15.38
N LYS A 118 -6.86 -20.25 15.76
CA LYS A 118 -7.47 -20.34 17.09
C LYS A 118 -8.74 -19.48 17.24
N ASP A 119 -9.60 -19.93 18.16
CA ASP A 119 -10.78 -19.22 18.67
C ASP A 119 -10.45 -17.77 19.04
N ILE A 120 -11.29 -16.84 18.59
CA ILE A 120 -11.00 -15.40 18.58
C ILE A 120 -11.38 -14.79 19.93
N ASP A 121 -10.37 -14.43 20.72
CA ASP A 121 -10.52 -13.60 21.91
C ASP A 121 -10.85 -12.14 21.47
N PRO A 122 -11.80 -11.43 22.10
CA PRO A 122 -12.03 -10.00 21.86
C PRO A 122 -10.76 -9.14 21.97
N LYS A 123 -9.77 -9.51 22.78
CA LYS A 123 -8.46 -8.84 22.84
C LYS A 123 -7.67 -8.99 21.54
N ASP A 124 -7.76 -10.14 20.87
CA ASP A 124 -7.19 -10.34 19.53
C ASP A 124 -7.88 -9.45 18.48
N SER A 125 -9.15 -9.08 18.68
CA SER A 125 -9.87 -8.24 17.72
C SER A 125 -9.31 -6.82 17.64
N LYS A 126 -8.93 -6.22 18.78
CA LYS A 126 -8.31 -4.88 18.83
C LYS A 126 -6.94 -4.89 18.18
N GLU A 127 -6.09 -5.85 18.55
CA GLU A 127 -4.74 -5.98 18.00
C GLU A 127 -4.78 -6.24 16.49
N ARG A 128 -5.70 -7.08 16.02
CA ARG A 128 -5.94 -7.32 14.58
C ARG A 128 -6.37 -6.06 13.84
N MET A 129 -7.21 -5.22 14.44
CA MET A 129 -7.61 -3.94 13.84
C MET A 129 -6.44 -2.96 13.76
N LEU A 130 -5.62 -2.88 14.82
CA LEU A 130 -4.40 -2.07 14.81
C LEU A 130 -3.42 -2.53 13.73
N ASP A 131 -3.18 -3.83 13.61
CA ASP A 131 -2.34 -4.40 12.55
C ASP A 131 -2.88 -4.07 11.16
N LYS A 132 -4.20 -4.20 10.95
CA LYS A 132 -4.86 -3.83 9.69
C LYS A 132 -4.65 -2.35 9.35
N TYR A 133 -4.87 -1.45 10.30
CA TYR A 133 -4.69 -0.01 10.08
C TYR A 133 -3.23 0.33 9.84
N LEU A 134 -2.31 -0.27 10.59
CA LEU A 134 -0.87 -0.06 10.41
C LEU A 134 -0.39 -0.54 9.04
N LYS A 135 -0.82 -1.73 8.59
CA LYS A 135 -0.53 -2.24 7.25
C LYS A 135 -1.07 -1.31 6.16
N SER A 136 -2.30 -0.82 6.33
CA SER A 136 -2.92 0.12 5.39
C SER A 136 -2.15 1.44 5.33
N ALA A 137 -1.74 1.98 6.49
CA ALA A 137 -0.91 3.17 6.56
C ALA A 137 0.45 2.96 5.87
N LYS A 138 1.10 1.82 6.08
CA LYS A 138 2.39 1.50 5.46
C LYS A 138 2.28 1.38 3.94
N SER A 139 1.24 0.70 3.45
CA SER A 139 0.97 0.60 2.00
C SER A 139 0.75 1.98 1.38
N ASN A 140 -0.13 2.82 1.97
CA ASN A 140 -0.35 4.16 1.44
C ASN A 140 0.92 5.03 1.52
N LEU A 141 1.73 4.90 2.57
CA LEU A 141 3.01 5.62 2.70
C LEU A 141 4.02 5.20 1.62
N GLN A 142 4.15 3.90 1.33
CA GLN A 142 5.01 3.39 0.26
C GLN A 142 4.61 3.94 -1.12
N GLU A 143 3.31 4.17 -1.29
CA GLU A 143 2.68 4.77 -2.47
C GLU A 143 2.71 6.31 -2.46
N PHE A 144 3.34 6.95 -1.46
CA PHE A 144 3.34 8.40 -1.22
C PHE A 144 1.95 9.05 -1.08
N ASP A 145 0.92 8.26 -0.75
CA ASP A 145 -0.40 8.77 -0.40
C ASP A 145 -0.43 9.14 1.09
N LEU A 146 0.30 10.21 1.42
CA LEU A 146 0.57 10.64 2.79
C LEU A 146 -0.72 10.94 3.56
N GLN A 147 -1.69 11.57 2.90
CA GLN A 147 -2.97 11.93 3.49
C GLN A 147 -3.80 10.69 3.85
N GLU A 148 -3.88 9.69 2.97
CA GLU A 148 -4.60 8.45 3.29
C GLU A 148 -3.87 7.62 4.34
N SER A 149 -2.53 7.62 4.31
CA SER A 149 -1.73 7.00 5.37
C SER A 149 -2.05 7.60 6.74
N MET A 150 -2.07 8.93 6.85
CA MET A 150 -2.43 9.66 8.08
C MET A 150 -3.81 9.27 8.61
N LYS A 151 -4.83 9.12 7.75
CA LYS A 151 -6.17 8.68 8.19
C LYS A 151 -6.16 7.32 8.88
N PHE A 152 -5.37 6.37 8.39
CA PHE A 152 -5.24 5.05 9.04
C PHE A 152 -4.43 5.12 10.34
N LEU A 153 -3.43 6.00 10.42
CA LEU A 153 -2.70 6.26 11.67
C LEU A 153 -3.62 6.91 12.72
N ASP A 154 -4.48 7.84 12.31
CA ASP A 154 -5.48 8.46 13.19
C ASP A 154 -6.50 7.43 13.69
N LYS A 155 -6.95 6.50 12.84
CA LYS A 155 -7.79 5.37 13.28
C LYS A 155 -7.07 4.48 14.30
N SER A 156 -5.77 4.24 14.11
CA SER A 156 -4.96 3.48 15.08
C SER A 156 -4.88 4.20 16.43
N LEU A 157 -4.64 5.51 16.42
CA LEU A 157 -4.54 6.32 17.65
C LEU A 157 -5.89 6.53 18.33
N ALA A 158 -7.00 6.59 17.58
CA ALA A 158 -8.34 6.61 18.15
C ALA A 158 -8.67 5.28 18.87
N LEU A 159 -8.14 4.16 18.38
CA LEU A 159 -8.32 2.84 18.99
C LEU A 159 -7.35 2.58 20.16
N GLN A 160 -6.12 3.08 20.05
CA GLN A 160 -5.09 3.01 21.08
C GLN A 160 -4.24 4.29 21.08
N PRO A 161 -4.54 5.26 21.96
CA PRO A 161 -3.83 6.53 22.03
C PRO A 161 -2.33 6.39 22.35
N GLU A 162 -1.91 5.32 23.01
CA GLU A 162 -0.50 5.06 23.36
C GLU A 162 0.23 4.24 22.27
N PHE A 163 -0.31 4.14 21.07
CA PHE A 163 0.27 3.30 20.01
C PHE A 163 1.49 3.96 19.37
N SER A 164 2.66 3.72 19.96
CA SER A 164 3.94 4.33 19.57
C SER A 164 4.30 4.20 18.09
N GLU A 165 3.97 3.07 17.46
CA GLU A 165 4.30 2.84 16.04
C GLU A 165 3.50 3.78 15.12
N ALA A 166 2.27 4.16 15.50
CA ALA A 166 1.53 5.16 14.73
C ALA A 166 2.16 6.55 14.84
N TYR A 167 2.60 6.96 16.03
CA TYR A 167 3.34 8.22 16.19
C TYR A 167 4.64 8.23 15.38
N PHE A 168 5.42 7.14 15.42
CA PHE A 168 6.63 7.01 14.61
C PHE A 168 6.33 7.19 13.11
N MET A 169 5.28 6.53 12.61
CA MET A 169 4.89 6.68 11.20
C MET A 169 4.39 8.08 10.85
N LYS A 170 3.68 8.78 11.75
CA LYS A 170 3.30 10.20 11.54
C LYS A 170 4.55 11.07 11.46
N ALA A 171 5.57 10.81 12.27
CA ALA A 171 6.85 11.51 12.16
C ALA A 171 7.55 11.28 10.81
N CYS A 172 7.54 10.04 10.30
CA CYS A 172 8.03 9.74 8.95
C CYS A 172 7.30 10.57 7.88
N ILE A 173 5.97 10.66 7.97
CA ILE A 173 5.16 11.46 7.05
C ILE A 173 5.53 12.94 7.13
N TYR A 174 5.59 13.52 8.34
CA TYR A 174 5.97 14.93 8.49
C TYR A 174 7.40 15.22 8.07
N SER A 175 8.33 14.27 8.19
CA SER A 175 9.68 14.38 7.65
C SER A 175 9.67 14.45 6.12
N LEU A 176 8.85 13.61 5.46
CA LEU A 176 8.67 13.64 4.00
C LEU A 176 7.98 14.93 3.52
N GLU A 177 7.10 15.52 4.33
CA GLU A 177 6.47 16.82 4.09
C GLU A 177 7.35 18.01 4.52
N GLU A 178 8.61 17.76 4.90
CA GLU A 178 9.58 18.77 5.37
C GLU A 178 9.09 19.61 6.57
N SER A 179 8.10 19.10 7.30
CA SER A 179 7.52 19.69 8.50
C SER A 179 8.31 19.28 9.74
N VAL A 180 9.55 19.76 9.82
CA VAL A 180 10.55 19.34 10.82
C VAL A 180 10.05 19.42 12.26
N ASP A 181 9.38 20.51 12.65
CA ASP A 181 8.87 20.68 14.02
C ASP A 181 7.91 19.55 14.41
N LYS A 182 6.94 19.25 13.54
CA LYS A 182 5.98 18.17 13.75
C LYS A 182 6.66 16.81 13.72
N ALA A 183 7.63 16.60 12.85
CA ALA A 183 8.35 15.34 12.79
C ALA A 183 9.06 15.03 14.12
N PHE A 184 9.75 16.01 14.71
CA PHE A 184 10.36 15.85 16.04
C PHE A 184 9.33 15.68 17.15
N GLU A 185 8.23 16.45 17.14
CA GLU A 185 7.12 16.29 18.10
C GLU A 185 6.59 14.85 18.10
N TYR A 186 6.31 14.30 16.92
CA TYR A 186 5.78 12.94 16.80
C TYR A 186 6.81 11.85 17.11
N LEU A 187 8.11 12.07 16.86
CA LEU A 187 9.15 11.16 17.33
C LEU A 187 9.22 11.14 18.86
N GLN A 188 9.15 12.31 19.49
CA GLN A 188 9.11 12.41 20.95
C GLN A 188 7.90 11.65 21.50
N LEU A 189 6.70 11.87 20.95
CA LEU A 189 5.49 11.13 21.34
C LEU A 189 5.67 9.62 21.17
N ALA A 190 6.28 9.17 20.08
CA ALA A 190 6.56 7.75 19.87
C ALA A 190 7.46 7.18 20.98
N LEU A 191 8.54 7.89 21.33
CA LEU A 191 9.50 7.47 22.35
C LEU A 191 8.91 7.48 23.76
N GLU A 192 8.14 8.50 24.11
CA GLU A 192 7.40 8.59 25.38
C GLU A 192 6.40 7.43 25.53
N ASN A 193 5.80 6.99 24.42
CA ASN A 193 4.93 5.83 24.36
C ASN A 193 5.68 4.50 24.16
N LYS A 194 6.98 4.44 24.48
CA LYS A 194 7.81 3.22 24.49
C LYS A 194 8.01 2.60 23.10
N LEU A 195 8.27 3.43 22.08
CA LEU A 195 8.65 2.98 20.75
C LEU A 195 9.74 1.89 20.81
N LYS A 196 9.43 0.74 20.20
CA LYS A 196 10.38 -0.36 20.02
C LYS A 196 11.26 -0.09 18.80
N GLY A 197 12.52 -0.52 18.86
CA GLY A 197 13.44 -0.42 17.72
C GLY A 197 13.88 1.01 17.41
N LYS A 198 14.23 1.79 18.44
CA LYS A 198 14.69 3.19 18.34
C LYS A 198 15.76 3.44 17.27
N LYS A 199 16.59 2.43 16.97
CA LYS A 199 17.60 2.47 15.90
C LYS A 199 17.02 2.91 14.55
N ARG A 200 15.74 2.61 14.27
CA ARG A 200 15.02 3.03 13.06
C ARG A 200 15.00 4.55 12.86
N ILE A 201 15.08 5.34 13.94
CA ILE A 201 15.15 6.80 13.83
C ILE A 201 16.45 7.23 13.11
N LEU A 202 17.50 6.44 13.23
CA LEU A 202 18.82 6.71 12.66
C LEU A 202 18.95 6.26 11.20
N ASP A 203 18.19 5.26 10.76
CA ASP A 203 18.38 4.61 9.45
C ASP A 203 17.13 4.50 8.55
N ASP A 204 15.92 4.82 9.01
CA ASP A 204 14.71 4.80 8.16
C ASP A 204 14.76 5.94 7.13
N ASP A 205 14.72 5.63 5.84
CA ASP A 205 14.85 6.60 4.75
C ASP A 205 13.80 7.72 4.81
N ASN A 206 12.60 7.47 5.34
CA ASN A 206 11.56 8.50 5.43
C ASN A 206 11.91 9.61 6.44
N LEU A 207 12.87 9.35 7.34
CA LEU A 207 13.38 10.32 8.31
C LEU A 207 14.67 11.00 7.84
N ALA A 208 15.10 10.80 6.58
CA ALA A 208 16.35 11.38 6.09
C ALA A 208 16.39 12.92 6.20
N HIS A 209 15.26 13.59 5.95
CA HIS A 209 15.18 15.06 6.01
C HIS A 209 15.42 15.59 7.44
N ILE A 210 14.85 14.97 8.47
CA ILE A 210 15.10 15.42 9.84
C ILE A 210 16.53 15.12 10.31
N ARG A 211 17.17 14.08 9.78
CA ARG A 211 18.54 13.69 10.17
C ARG A 211 19.61 14.69 9.76
N ILE A 212 19.35 15.47 8.71
CA ILE A 212 20.26 16.53 8.27
C ILE A 212 19.96 17.89 8.95
N HIS A 213 18.89 17.97 9.73
CA HIS A 213 18.52 19.19 10.43
C HIS A 213 19.42 19.39 11.68
N GLU A 214 19.85 20.62 11.96
CA GLU A 214 20.79 20.95 13.05
C GLU A 214 20.37 20.43 14.44
N ARG A 215 19.06 20.41 14.70
CA ARG A 215 18.46 19.90 15.95
C ARG A 215 18.58 18.39 16.16
N PHE A 216 18.93 17.62 15.11
CA PHE A 216 18.91 16.16 15.19
C PHE A 216 19.93 15.60 16.19
N GLU A 217 21.15 16.15 16.24
CA GLU A 217 22.15 15.67 17.20
C GLU A 217 21.72 15.91 18.65
N SER A 218 21.13 17.08 18.95
CA SER A 218 20.59 17.35 20.30
C SER A 218 19.45 16.38 20.65
N PHE A 219 18.56 16.11 19.70
CA PHE A 219 17.48 15.13 19.88
C PHE A 219 18.03 13.72 20.15
N LYS A 220 19.02 13.29 19.36
CA LYS A 220 19.65 11.98 19.49
C LYS A 220 20.29 11.80 20.87
N THR A 221 21.09 12.77 21.33
CA THR A 221 21.71 12.72 22.67
C THR A 221 20.69 12.72 23.80
N GLN A 222 19.54 13.38 23.62
CA GLN A 222 18.52 13.42 24.67
C GLN A 222 17.69 12.12 24.76
N TYR A 223 17.41 11.46 23.63
CA TYR A 223 16.39 10.40 23.57
C TYR A 223 16.87 9.01 23.14
N LEU A 224 18.02 8.93 22.47
CA LEU A 224 18.53 7.72 21.83
C LEU A 224 19.83 7.18 22.46
N ASP A 225 20.63 8.05 23.07
CA ASP A 225 21.81 7.69 23.88
C ASP A 225 21.40 7.29 25.32
#